data_AF-A0A0U2W3X1-F1
#
_entry.id   AF-A0A0U2W3X1-F1
#
_cell.length_a   1.000
_cell.length_b   1.000
_cell.length_c   1.000
_cell.angle_alpha   90.00
_cell.angle_beta   90.00
_cell.angle_gamma   90.00
#
_symmetry.space_group_name_H-M   'P 1'
#
loop_
_entity.id
_entity.type
_entity.pdbx_description
1 polymer ?
#
loop_
_entity_poly.entity_id
_entity_poly.type
_entity_poly.pdbx_seq_one_letter_code
_entity_poly.pdbx_strand_id
1 'polypeptide(L)' 'MKKDKIKVHFYCGMYRGEPKWRYGYDWYKEPEECYNEGIIEVDKIDWEEESVSYICPECKNELYQSDGHFELVSE' A
#
# COMPACT_ATOMS: atom_id res chain seq x y z
N MET A 1 21.93 -1.28 17.51
CA MET A 1 22.22 -1.75 16.13
C MET A 1 21.76 -0.65 15.20
N LYS A 2 22.60 -0.19 14.26
CA LYS A 2 22.12 0.67 13.17
C LYS A 2 21.20 -0.21 12.33
N LYS A 3 19.93 0.18 12.20
CA LYS A 3 19.03 -0.50 11.29
C LYS A 3 19.45 -0.10 9.88
N ASP A 4 19.96 -1.05 9.11
CA ASP A 4 20.20 -0.82 7.69
C ASP A 4 18.86 -0.56 7.03
N LYS A 5 18.74 0.57 6.32
CA LYS A 5 17.52 0.97 5.63
C LYS A 5 17.72 0.87 4.12
N ILE A 6 16.65 0.50 3.43
CA ILE A 6 16.59 0.44 1.97
C ILE A 6 15.45 1.31 1.46
N LYS A 7 15.55 1.75 0.21
CA LYS A 7 14.49 2.52 -0.45
C LYS A 7 13.64 1.61 -1.30
N VAL A 8 12.33 1.72 -1.12
CA VAL A 8 11.35 0.99 -1.90
C VAL A 8 10.35 1.97 -2.48
N HIS A 9 9.91 1.68 -3.70
CA HIS A 9 8.77 2.32 -4.32
C HIS A 9 7.51 1.64 -3.78
N PHE A 10 6.52 2.41 -3.34
CA PHE A 10 5.20 1.88 -3.00
C PHE A 10 4.17 2.38 -4.01
N TYR A 11 3.20 1.54 -4.35
CA TYR A 11 2.00 1.88 -5.13
C TYR A 11 0.75 1.44 -4.37
N CYS A 12 -0.20 2.34 -4.15
CA CYS A 12 -1.37 2.05 -3.33
C CYS A 12 -2.38 1.13 -4.01
N GLY A 13 -2.99 1.52 -5.14
CA GLY A 13 -3.98 0.72 -5.87
C GLY A 13 -5.25 0.32 -5.11
N MET A 14 -5.44 0.78 -3.87
CA MET A 14 -6.55 0.36 -3.02
C MET A 14 -7.80 1.19 -3.32
N TYR A 15 -8.94 0.51 -3.41
CA TYR A 15 -10.24 1.16 -3.59
C TYR A 15 -10.67 1.97 -2.35
N ARG A 16 -11.17 3.19 -2.57
CA ARG A 16 -11.71 4.10 -1.54
C ARG A 16 -13.19 3.86 -1.32
N GLY A 17 -13.60 3.91 -0.05
CA GLY A 17 -15.00 3.97 0.38
C GLY A 17 -15.55 2.66 0.91
N GLU A 18 -16.76 2.72 1.47
CA GLU A 18 -17.42 1.53 2.00
C GLU A 18 -17.89 0.59 0.89
N PRO A 19 -17.90 -0.73 1.13
CA PRO A 19 -18.49 -1.69 0.21
C PRO A 19 -20.00 -1.40 0.01
N LYS A 20 -20.35 -0.84 -1.15
CA LYS A 20 -21.71 -0.32 -1.38
C LYS A 20 -22.79 -1.38 -1.56
N TRP A 21 -22.45 -2.67 -1.50
CA TRP A 21 -23.42 -3.77 -1.52
C TRP A 21 -24.45 -3.72 -0.39
N ARG A 22 -24.17 -2.96 0.69
CA ARG A 22 -25.11 -2.72 1.80
C ARG A 22 -26.19 -1.66 1.52
N TYR A 23 -26.05 -0.84 0.49
CA TYR A 23 -26.88 0.37 0.31
C TYR A 23 -28.10 0.23 -0.58
N GLY A 24 -28.39 -0.98 -1.08
CA GLY A 24 -29.71 -1.34 -1.61
C GLY A 24 -30.28 -0.40 -2.67
N TYR A 25 -30.26 -0.88 -3.92
CA TYR A 25 -30.83 -0.28 -5.11
C TYR A 25 -29.92 0.71 -5.85
N ASP A 26 -29.65 0.31 -7.09
CA ASP A 26 -29.25 1.14 -8.22
C ASP A 26 -27.75 1.53 -8.39
N TRP A 27 -27.16 0.89 -9.41
CA TRP A 27 -25.96 1.22 -10.20
C TRP A 27 -24.58 1.21 -9.51
N TYR A 28 -23.80 0.17 -9.82
CA TYR A 28 -22.37 0.02 -9.52
C TYR A 28 -21.60 1.30 -9.92
N LYS A 29 -21.31 2.19 -8.96
CA LYS A 29 -20.22 3.15 -9.08
C LYS A 29 -18.96 2.41 -8.63
N GLU A 30 -18.04 2.15 -9.55
CA GLU A 30 -16.72 1.62 -9.21
C GLU A 30 -16.13 2.49 -8.09
N PRO A 31 -15.67 1.88 -6.99
CA PRO A 31 -15.00 2.64 -5.95
C PRO A 31 -13.77 3.32 -6.55
N GLU A 32 -13.47 4.53 -6.09
CA GLU A 32 -12.37 5.32 -6.63
C GLU A 32 -11.05 4.67 -6.18
N GLU A 33 -10.24 4.21 -7.12
CA GLU A 33 -8.91 3.64 -6.84
C GLU A 33 -7.96 4.74 -6.31
N CYS A 34 -7.14 4.38 -5.34
CA CYS A 34 -6.10 5.26 -4.81
C CYS A 34 -4.81 5.12 -5.61
N TYR A 35 -4.47 6.15 -6.38
CA TYR A 35 -3.25 6.21 -7.21
C TYR A 35 -2.03 6.78 -6.48
N ASN A 36 -2.04 6.78 -5.14
CA ASN A 36 -0.91 7.32 -4.38
C ASN A 36 0.29 6.37 -4.49
N GLU A 37 1.45 6.94 -4.79
CA GLU A 37 2.71 6.21 -4.92
C GLU A 37 3.88 7.09 -4.48
N GLY A 38 5.04 6.48 -4.25
CA GLY A 38 6.24 7.22 -3.88
C GLY A 38 7.34 6.35 -3.33
N ILE A 39 8.38 6.99 -2.79
CA ILE A 39 9.55 6.31 -2.24
C ILE A 39 9.49 6.39 -0.72
N ILE A 40 9.63 5.25 -0.05
CA ILE A 40 9.77 5.17 1.41
C ILE A 40 11.06 4.45 1.79
N GLU A 41 11.51 4.68 3.01
CA GLU A 41 12.63 3.94 3.60
C GLU A 41 12.10 2.91 4.59
N VAL A 42 12.48 1.65 4.38
CA VAL A 42 12.07 0.52 5.22
C VAL A 42 13.31 -0.13 5.82
N ASP A 43 13.13 -0.80 6.96
CA ASP A 43 14.21 -1.57 7.57
C ASP A 43 14.53 -2.79 6.69
N LYS A 44 15.82 -3.05 6.44
CA LYS A 44 16.26 -4.12 5.55
C LYS A 44 15.82 -5.51 6.04
N ILE A 45 15.84 -5.73 7.36
CA ILE A 45 15.39 -6.99 7.96
C ILE A 45 13.90 -7.18 7.71
N ASP A 46 13.09 -6.14 7.93
CA ASP A 46 11.64 -6.22 7.71
C ASP A 46 11.33 -6.55 6.23
N TRP A 47 12.11 -5.99 5.30
CA TRP A 47 12.01 -6.32 3.87
C TRP A 47 12.38 -7.77 3.55
N GLU A 48 13.49 -8.28 4.10
CA GLU A 48 13.94 -9.67 3.93
C GLU A 48 12.96 -10.68 4.55
N GLU A 49 12.26 -10.29 5.62
CA GLU A 49 11.25 -11.10 6.31
C GLU A 49 9.83 -10.91 5.74
N GLU A 50 9.67 -10.17 4.63
CA GLU A 50 8.37 -9.84 4.01
C GLU A 50 7.34 -9.22 4.97
N SER A 51 7.82 -8.46 5.96
CA SER A 51 7.01 -7.90 7.06
C SER A 51 6.80 -6.38 6.95
N VAL A 52 7.20 -5.76 5.84
CA VAL A 52 6.95 -4.34 5.60
C VAL A 52 5.45 -4.08 5.44
N SER A 53 4.94 -3.13 6.21
CA SER A 53 3.64 -2.51 5.98
C SER A 53 3.74 -0.98 5.95
N TYR A 54 2.82 -0.35 5.22
CA TYR A 54 2.74 1.11 5.11
C TYR A 54 1.30 1.57 5.06
N ILE A 55 0.94 2.55 5.90
CA ILE A 55 -0.37 3.18 5.86
C ILE A 55 -0.35 4.26 4.78
N CYS A 56 -1.10 4.05 3.69
CA CYS A 56 -1.21 5.03 2.62
C CYS A 56 -1.76 6.36 3.18
N PRO A 57 -1.04 7.49 3.04
CA PRO A 57 -1.46 8.77 3.61
C PRO A 57 -2.73 9.31 2.97
N GLU A 58 -3.05 8.91 1.74
CA GLU A 58 -4.22 9.38 1.02
C GLU A 58 -5.51 8.61 1.37
N CYS A 59 -5.54 7.29 1.21
CA CYS A 59 -6.74 6.48 1.47
C CYS A 59 -6.79 5.80 2.85
N LYS A 60 -5.71 5.88 3.65
CA LYS A 60 -5.58 5.26 4.99
C LYS A 60 -5.61 3.73 5.03
N ASN A 61 -5.59 3.06 3.87
CA ASN A 61 -5.42 1.62 3.83
C ASN A 61 -3.99 1.24 4.20
N GLU A 62 -3.84 0.12 4.90
CA GLU A 62 -2.54 -0.51 5.14
C GLU A 62 -2.17 -1.35 3.91
N LEU A 63 -0.96 -1.13 3.41
CA LEU A 63 -0.37 -1.84 2.29
C LEU A 63 0.64 -2.83 2.84
N TYR A 64 0.57 -4.09 2.45
CA TYR A 64 1.51 -5.13 2.87
C TYR A 64 2.45 -5.51 1.74
N GLN A 65 3.71 -5.82 2.06
CA GLN A 65 4.71 -6.28 1.09
C GLN A 65 4.25 -7.51 0.31
N SER A 66 3.56 -8.42 0.99
CA SER A 66 3.00 -9.65 0.40
C SER A 66 1.99 -9.41 -0.72
N ASP A 67 1.37 -8.23 -0.76
CA ASP A 67 0.28 -7.91 -1.67
C ASP A 67 0.77 -7.19 -2.95
N GLY A 68 2.10 -7.12 -3.15
CA GLY A 68 2.70 -6.55 -4.36
C GLY A 68 2.68 -5.02 -4.43
N HIS A 69 2.44 -4.34 -3.30
CA HIS A 69 2.41 -2.88 -3.22
C HIS A 69 3.79 -2.22 -3.23
N PHE A 70 4.88 -2.99 -3.22
CA PHE A 70 6.23 -2.48 -3.03
C PHE A 70 7.22 -3.08 -4.04
N GLU A 71 8.12 -2.24 -4.51
CA GLU A 71 9.20 -2.62 -5.43
C GLU A 71 10.53 -2.04 -4.93
N LEU A 72 11.61 -2.83 -5.00
CA LEU A 72 12.95 -2.33 -4.71
C LEU A 72 13.38 -1.32 -5.76
N VAL A 73 13.81 -0.15 -5.30
CA VAL A 73 14.39 0.86 -6.17
C VAL A 73 15.87 0.53 -6.29
N SER A 74 16.21 -0.35 -7.23
CA SER A 74 17.55 -0.78 -7.68
C SER A 74 18.72 -0.65 -6.68
N GLU A 75 19.35 -1.77 -6.32
CA GLU A 75 20.59 -1.80 -5.50
C GLU A 75 21.77 -0.99 -6.08
#